data_AF-A0A4Q4KJE4-F1
#
_entry.id   AF-A0A4Q4KJE4-F1
#
_cell.length_a   1.000
_cell.length_b   1.000
_cell.length_c   1.000
_cell.angle_alpha   90.00
_cell.angle_beta   90.00
_cell.angle_gamma   90.00
#
_symmetry.space_group_name_H-M   'P 1'
#
loop_
_entity.id
_entity.type
_entity.pdbx_description
1 polymer ?
#
loop_
_entity_poly.entity_id
_entity_poly.type
_entity_poly.pdbx_seq_one_letter_code
_entity_poly.pdbx_strand_id
1 'polypeptide(L)'
;MTGINLLRGGRPRLLFEVYFIKTIRYVFLADVIFLFCVQQAGGLVLVNDLLLAGLILLIYFTGKIQSKQNRQSLFSVRGKANLPGIGDILNRIKPAFDIRFEIAVVVLALVVFGGFYFAPYLASNAISNWFLESILNIEDTPVFGFIFKIVGFFFMISVIMKVVNAIMTILIGRTKSNNEYPDEKRDDKNDDHFDDYTEIK
;
A
#
# COMPACT_ATOMS: atom_id res chain seq x y z
N MET A 1 -11.39 3.89 -13.07
CA MET A 1 -10.10 4.56 -13.41
C MET A 1 -9.84 4.62 -14.93
N THR A 2 -10.82 4.31 -15.78
CA THR A 2 -10.68 4.22 -17.24
C THR A 2 -11.03 5.53 -17.97
N GLY A 3 -12.00 6.33 -17.48
CA GLY A 3 -12.46 7.53 -18.21
C GLY A 3 -11.45 8.66 -18.35
N ILE A 4 -10.63 8.93 -17.31
CA ILE A 4 -9.68 10.06 -17.32
C ILE A 4 -8.42 9.74 -18.16
N ASN A 5 -8.13 8.46 -18.39
CA ASN A 5 -6.98 8.04 -19.20
C ASN A 5 -7.22 8.24 -20.71
N LEU A 6 -8.48 8.23 -21.16
CA LEU A 6 -8.83 8.41 -22.57
C LEU A 6 -8.67 9.87 -23.02
N LEU A 7 -8.89 10.83 -22.11
CA LEU A 7 -8.87 12.27 -22.42
C LEU A 7 -7.47 12.90 -22.48
N ARG A 8 -6.39 12.18 -22.14
CA ARG A 8 -5.05 12.79 -21.92
C ARG A 8 -3.95 12.42 -22.90
N GLY A 9 -4.27 11.71 -24.00
CA GLY A 9 -3.36 11.58 -25.16
C GLY A 9 -1.91 11.20 -24.83
N GLY A 10 -1.69 10.33 -23.84
CA GLY A 10 -0.35 9.82 -23.52
C GLY A 10 0.62 10.77 -22.79
N ARG A 11 0.19 11.94 -22.29
CA ARG A 11 1.09 12.82 -21.51
C ARG A 11 1.49 12.14 -20.19
N PRO A 12 2.80 12.07 -19.83
CA PRO A 12 3.22 11.51 -18.56
C PRO A 12 2.59 12.29 -17.41
N ARG A 13 1.99 11.59 -16.44
CA ARG A 13 1.37 12.22 -15.28
C ARG A 13 2.44 12.95 -14.47
N LEU A 14 2.22 14.22 -14.15
CA LEU A 14 3.04 14.93 -13.17
C LEU A 14 2.92 14.20 -11.83
N LEU A 15 4.04 13.86 -11.20
CA LEU A 15 4.07 13.14 -9.92
C LEU A 15 3.19 13.85 -8.88
N PHE A 16 3.28 15.18 -8.82
CA PHE A 16 2.49 16.01 -7.91
C PHE A 16 0.97 15.80 -8.06
N GLU A 17 0.44 15.78 -9.28
CA GLU A 17 -1.00 15.61 -9.53
C GLU A 17 -1.50 14.24 -9.05
N VAL A 18 -0.70 13.20 -9.29
CA VAL A 18 -1.03 11.83 -8.86
C VAL A 18 -1.11 11.75 -7.34
N TYR A 19 -0.14 12.34 -6.65
CA TYR A 19 -0.09 12.32 -5.19
C TYR A 19 -1.13 13.24 -4.58
N PHE A 20 -1.44 14.39 -5.18
CA PHE A 20 -2.50 15.30 -4.72
C PHE A 20 -3.88 14.62 -4.71
N ILE A 21 -4.28 14.01 -5.84
CA ILE A 21 -5.55 13.27 -5.94
C ILE A 21 -5.58 12.12 -4.93
N LYS A 22 -4.43 11.47 -4.72
CA LYS A 22 -4.31 10.38 -3.78
C LYS A 22 -4.43 10.83 -2.33
N THR A 23 -3.87 11.98 -1.98
CA THR A 23 -4.03 12.60 -0.67
C THR A 23 -5.49 12.87 -0.37
N ILE A 24 -6.21 13.52 -1.29
CA ILE A 24 -7.64 13.77 -1.14
C ILE A 24 -8.38 12.46 -0.87
N ARG A 25 -8.11 11.42 -1.66
CA ARG A 25 -8.76 10.11 -1.47
C ARG A 25 -8.47 9.48 -0.11
N TYR A 26 -7.23 9.59 0.39
CA TYR A 26 -6.84 8.94 1.64
C TYR A 26 -7.35 9.70 2.85
N VAL A 27 -7.32 11.04 2.78
CA VAL A 27 -7.93 11.92 3.79
C VAL A 27 -9.43 11.71 3.84
N PHE A 28 -10.10 11.67 2.69
CA PHE A 28 -11.54 11.39 2.63
C PHE A 28 -11.90 10.00 3.17
N LEU A 29 -11.07 8.99 2.91
CA LEU A 29 -11.28 7.66 3.47
C LEU A 29 -11.09 7.65 5.00
N ALA A 30 -10.08 8.34 5.52
CA ALA A 30 -9.91 8.53 6.96
C ALA A 30 -11.12 9.25 7.58
N ASP A 31 -11.63 10.27 6.90
CA ASP A 31 -12.80 11.05 7.31
C ASP A 31 -14.07 10.19 7.46
N VAL A 32 -14.42 9.44 6.41
CA VAL A 32 -15.59 8.54 6.42
C VAL A 32 -15.47 7.47 7.50
N ILE A 33 -14.27 6.91 7.72
CA ILE A 33 -14.07 5.90 8.77
C ILE A 33 -14.24 6.51 10.16
N PHE A 34 -13.73 7.72 10.38
CA PHE A 34 -13.91 8.42 11.65
C PHE A 34 -15.40 8.70 11.90
N LEU A 35 -16.10 9.21 10.89
CA LEU A 35 -17.53 9.51 10.96
C LEU A 35 -18.36 8.24 11.25
N PHE A 36 -18.01 7.12 10.63
CA PHE A 36 -18.62 5.81 10.91
C PHE A 36 -18.47 5.42 12.39
N CYS A 37 -17.29 5.62 13.00
CA CYS A 37 -17.08 5.36 14.42
C CYS A 37 -17.97 6.24 15.32
N VAL A 38 -18.08 7.54 15.01
CA VAL A 38 -18.91 8.47 15.80
C VAL A 38 -20.39 8.13 15.69
N GLN A 39 -20.88 7.78 14.49
CA GLN A 39 -22.29 7.46 14.28
C GLN A 39 -22.68 6.13 14.94
N GLN A 40 -21.80 5.12 14.89
CA GLN A 40 -22.05 3.82 15.52
C GLN A 40 -22.09 3.90 17.05
N ALA A 41 -21.32 4.83 17.63
CA ALA A 41 -21.27 5.11 19.05
C ALA A 41 -22.39 6.06 19.57
N GLY A 42 -23.41 6.34 18.75
CA GLY A 42 -24.51 7.24 19.13
C GLY A 42 -24.08 8.70 19.30
N GLY A 43 -23.03 9.13 18.60
CA GLY A 43 -22.51 10.50 18.66
C GLY A 43 -21.42 10.73 19.71
N LEU A 44 -21.08 9.73 20.52
CA LEU A 44 -19.96 9.78 21.46
C LEU A 44 -18.69 9.24 20.81
N VAL A 45 -17.54 9.83 21.14
CA VAL A 45 -16.25 9.34 20.64
C VAL A 45 -15.72 8.26 21.60
N LEU A 46 -16.07 6.99 21.35
CA LEU A 46 -15.45 5.88 22.08
C LEU A 46 -14.02 5.64 21.57
N VAL A 47 -13.06 5.73 22.49
CA VAL A 47 -11.64 5.56 22.20
C VAL A 47 -11.34 4.15 21.67
N ASN A 48 -12.05 3.13 22.15
CA ASN A 48 -11.85 1.74 21.73
C ASN A 48 -12.21 1.54 20.25
N ASP A 49 -13.34 2.07 19.81
CA ASP A 49 -13.81 1.96 18.43
C ASP A 49 -12.89 2.75 17.49
N LEU A 50 -12.43 3.92 17.95
CA LEU A 50 -11.46 4.75 17.23
C LEU A 50 -10.11 4.04 17.06
N LEU A 51 -9.60 3.40 18.11
CA LEU A 51 -8.35 2.63 18.06
C LEU A 51 -8.48 1.42 17.13
N LEU A 52 -9.60 0.69 17.21
CA LEU A 52 -9.87 -0.46 16.33
C LEU A 52 -9.94 -0.02 14.87
N ALA A 53 -10.70 1.03 14.57
CA ALA A 53 -10.83 1.57 13.23
C ALA A 53 -9.49 2.13 12.71
N GLY A 54 -8.73 2.82 13.58
CA GLY A 54 -7.37 3.28 13.28
C GLY A 54 -6.42 2.14 12.94
N LEU A 55 -6.49 1.02 13.68
CA LEU A 55 -5.72 -0.20 13.40
C LEU A 55 -6.10 -0.80 12.04
N ILE A 56 -7.40 -0.97 11.77
CA ILE A 56 -7.89 -1.51 10.49
C ILE A 56 -7.43 -0.60 9.33
N LEU A 57 -7.51 0.72 9.50
CA LEU A 57 -7.06 1.72 8.54
C LEU A 57 -5.54 1.61 8.28
N LEU A 58 -4.74 1.45 9.33
CA LEU A 58 -3.30 1.25 9.22
C LEU A 58 -2.95 -0.04 8.48
N ILE A 59 -3.66 -1.14 8.77
CA ILE A 59 -3.47 -2.43 8.08
C ILE A 59 -3.91 -2.33 6.61
N TYR A 60 -4.96 -1.58 6.33
CA TYR A 60 -5.41 -1.28 4.98
C TYR A 60 -4.33 -0.54 4.18
N PHE A 61 -3.83 0.59 4.70
CA PHE A 61 -2.79 1.38 4.03
C PHE A 61 -1.48 0.62 3.87
N THR A 62 -1.06 -0.12 4.89
CA THR A 62 0.13 -0.97 4.84
C THR A 62 0.02 -2.02 3.73
N GLY A 63 -1.13 -2.71 3.66
CA GLY A 63 -1.40 -3.66 2.58
C GLY A 63 -1.40 -2.98 1.21
N LYS A 64 -1.87 -1.73 1.13
CA LYS A 64 -1.85 -0.97 -0.12
C LYS A 64 -0.43 -0.64 -0.58
N ILE A 65 0.44 -0.22 0.33
CA ILE A 65 1.87 0.02 0.03
C ILE A 65 2.54 -1.27 -0.44
N GLN A 66 2.39 -2.37 0.31
CA GLN A 66 2.99 -3.67 -0.04
C GLN A 66 2.53 -4.16 -1.43
N SER A 67 1.24 -4.02 -1.74
CA SER A 67 0.71 -4.41 -3.06
C SER A 67 1.36 -3.67 -4.22
N LYS A 68 1.73 -2.39 -4.01
CA LYS A 68 2.39 -1.57 -5.04
C LYS A 68 3.88 -1.89 -5.15
N GLN A 69 4.56 -2.12 -4.02
CA GLN A 69 5.95 -2.58 -4.01
C GLN A 69 6.10 -3.93 -4.73
N ASN A 70 5.23 -4.89 -4.43
CA ASN A 70 5.22 -6.20 -5.11
C ASN A 70 4.94 -6.05 -6.61
N ARG A 71 4.04 -5.14 -7.00
CA ARG A 71 3.77 -4.88 -8.41
C ARG A 71 5.00 -4.29 -9.11
N GLN A 72 5.70 -3.35 -8.48
CA GLN A 72 6.93 -2.77 -9.02
C GLN A 72 8.06 -3.79 -9.15
N SER A 73 8.24 -4.67 -8.17
CA SER A 73 9.26 -5.73 -8.24
C SER A 73 8.97 -6.71 -9.37
N LEU A 74 7.71 -7.11 -9.57
CA LEU A 74 7.30 -7.94 -10.71
C LEU A 74 7.60 -7.29 -12.07
N PHE A 75 7.41 -5.97 -12.19
CA PHE A 75 7.78 -5.23 -13.41
C PHE A 75 9.30 -5.17 -13.60
N SER A 76 10.09 -5.04 -12.54
CA SER A 76 11.55 -5.07 -12.64
C SER A 76 12.10 -6.44 -13.04
N VAL A 77 11.46 -7.53 -12.59
CA VAL A 77 11.84 -8.91 -12.96
C VAL A 77 11.43 -9.21 -14.41
N ARG A 78 10.25 -8.77 -14.84
CA ARG A 78 9.79 -8.92 -16.24
C ARG A 78 10.55 -8.04 -17.23
N GLY A 79 11.10 -6.91 -16.81
CA GLY A 79 12.02 -6.10 -17.62
C GLY A 79 13.41 -6.72 -17.79
N LYS A 80 13.78 -7.68 -16.93
CA LYS A 80 15.04 -8.44 -16.99
C LYS A 80 14.91 -9.74 -17.81
N ALA A 81 13.68 -10.22 -18.02
CA ALA A 81 13.38 -11.21 -19.05
C ALA A 81 13.49 -10.49 -20.40
N ASN A 82 14.56 -10.79 -21.13
CA ASN A 82 14.99 -10.13 -22.36
C ASN A 82 13.99 -10.38 -23.51
N LEU A 83 12.76 -9.85 -23.41
CA LEU A 83 11.73 -9.91 -24.44
C LEU A 83 11.86 -8.67 -25.35
N PRO A 84 12.49 -8.81 -26.52
CA PRO A 84 12.68 -7.69 -27.44
C PRO A 84 11.32 -7.09 -27.85
N GLY A 85 11.21 -5.76 -27.83
CA GLY A 85 10.03 -5.00 -28.26
C GLY A 85 8.97 -4.73 -27.18
N ILE A 86 8.98 -5.44 -26.04
CA ILE A 86 7.99 -5.24 -24.95
C ILE A 86 8.56 -4.35 -23.83
N GLY A 87 9.89 -4.26 -23.67
CA GLY A 87 10.56 -3.46 -22.65
C GLY A 87 10.21 -1.97 -22.69
N ASP A 88 10.15 -1.37 -23.88
CA ASP A 88 9.84 0.06 -24.05
C ASP A 88 8.37 0.39 -23.77
N ILE A 89 7.46 -0.54 -24.07
CA ILE A 89 6.02 -0.41 -23.79
C ILE A 89 5.78 -0.54 -22.29
N LEU A 90 6.45 -1.47 -21.61
CA LEU A 90 6.38 -1.65 -20.16
C LEU A 90 6.92 -0.43 -19.40
N ASN A 91 8.02 0.18 -19.87
CA ASN A 91 8.59 1.38 -19.27
C ASN A 91 7.65 2.60 -19.37
N ARG A 92 6.88 2.74 -20.45
CA ARG A 92 5.86 3.80 -20.61
C ARG A 92 4.63 3.62 -19.72
N ILE A 93 4.33 2.39 -19.30
CA ILE A 93 3.21 2.06 -18.40
C ILE A 93 3.65 2.06 -16.93
N LYS A 94 4.93 2.32 -16.64
CA LYS A 94 5.47 2.32 -15.28
C LYS A 94 4.64 3.27 -14.41
N PRO A 95 3.93 2.76 -13.39
CA PRO A 95 3.14 3.61 -12.52
C PRO A 95 4.07 4.59 -11.81
N ALA A 96 3.68 5.85 -11.75
CA ALA A 96 4.29 6.86 -10.88
C ALA A 96 4.19 6.36 -9.43
N PHE A 97 5.26 5.73 -8.95
CA PHE A 97 5.35 5.17 -7.61
C PHE A 97 6.70 5.52 -7.01
N ASP A 98 6.63 6.29 -5.95
CA ASP A 98 7.71 6.62 -5.05
C ASP A 98 7.25 6.29 -3.62
N ILE A 99 7.99 5.42 -2.97
CA ILE A 99 7.68 4.93 -1.63
C ILE A 99 7.64 6.06 -0.60
N ARG A 100 8.47 7.10 -0.75
CA ARG A 100 8.55 8.22 0.19
C ARG A 100 7.24 9.02 0.20
N PHE A 101 6.74 9.36 -0.98
CA PHE A 101 5.47 10.04 -1.12
C PHE A 101 4.28 9.14 -0.76
N GLU A 102 4.38 7.83 -1.00
CA GLU A 102 3.34 6.88 -0.56
C GLU A 102 3.20 6.86 0.96
N ILE A 103 4.32 6.79 1.67
CA ILE A 103 4.37 6.85 3.14
C ILE A 103 3.88 8.22 3.62
N ALA A 104 4.35 9.32 3.02
CA ALA A 104 3.95 10.67 3.41
C ALA A 104 2.42 10.87 3.34
N VAL A 105 1.78 10.39 2.27
CA VAL A 105 0.32 10.47 2.13
C VAL A 105 -0.42 9.60 3.14
N VAL A 106 0.10 8.42 3.46
CA VAL A 106 -0.49 7.54 4.49
C VAL A 106 -0.35 8.16 5.88
N VAL A 107 0.83 8.66 6.23
CA VAL A 107 1.09 9.32 7.52
C VAL A 107 0.19 10.53 7.66
N LEU A 108 0.08 11.37 6.63
CA LEU A 108 -0.81 12.52 6.65
C LEU A 108 -2.27 12.11 6.88
N ALA A 109 -2.75 11.06 6.22
CA ALA A 109 -4.12 10.57 6.43
C ALA A 109 -4.35 10.04 7.86
N LEU A 110 -3.36 9.35 8.46
CA LEU A 110 -3.43 8.89 9.84
C LEU A 110 -3.37 10.05 10.86
N VAL A 111 -2.56 11.08 10.59
CA VAL A 111 -2.54 12.30 11.41
C VAL A 111 -3.87 13.02 11.35
N VAL A 112 -4.48 13.14 10.17
CA VAL A 112 -5.82 13.73 10.02
C VAL A 112 -6.87 12.90 10.78
N PHE A 113 -6.83 11.57 10.65
CA PHE A 113 -7.71 10.66 11.40
C PHE A 113 -7.61 10.86 12.91
N GLY A 114 -6.39 10.90 13.45
CA GLY A 114 -6.16 11.18 14.87
C GLY A 114 -6.52 12.62 15.26
N GLY A 115 -6.34 13.59 14.36
CA GLY A 115 -6.69 14.99 14.56
C GLY A 115 -8.19 15.21 14.74
N PHE A 116 -9.03 14.41 14.06
CA PHE A 116 -10.49 14.46 14.24
C PHE A 116 -10.94 14.13 15.66
N TYR A 117 -10.13 13.42 16.46
CA TYR A 117 -10.41 13.23 17.88
C TYR A 117 -10.56 14.56 18.63
N PHE A 118 -9.72 15.55 18.32
CA PHE A 118 -9.76 16.87 18.96
C PHE A 118 -10.81 17.80 18.35
N ALA A 119 -11.18 17.57 17.09
CA ALA A 119 -12.12 18.40 16.34
C ALA A 119 -13.09 17.53 15.51
N PRO A 120 -14.01 16.79 16.16
CA PRO A 120 -14.87 15.81 15.48
C PRO A 120 -15.86 16.44 14.51
N TYR A 121 -16.22 17.71 14.71
CA TYR A 121 -17.11 18.46 13.83
C TYR A 121 -16.55 18.62 12.41
N LEU A 122 -15.21 18.58 12.24
CA LEU A 122 -14.58 18.67 10.91
C LEU A 122 -14.88 17.44 10.05
N ALA A 123 -15.15 16.30 10.68
CA ALA A 123 -15.46 15.07 9.97
C ALA A 123 -16.92 15.00 9.49
N SER A 124 -17.81 15.75 10.16
CA SER A 124 -19.22 15.84 9.77
C SER A 124 -19.41 16.93 8.72
N ASN A 125 -19.11 16.58 7.47
CA ASN A 125 -19.38 17.43 6.31
C ASN A 125 -20.44 16.77 5.39
N ALA A 126 -21.11 17.57 4.56
CA ALA A 126 -22.20 17.10 3.70
C ALA A 126 -21.79 15.94 2.77
N ILE A 127 -20.55 15.95 2.29
CA ILE A 127 -20.03 14.95 1.35
C ILE A 127 -19.79 13.62 2.07
N SER A 128 -19.17 13.66 3.25
CA SER A 128 -18.86 12.47 4.05
C SER A 128 -20.11 11.85 4.66
N ASN A 129 -21.06 12.67 5.13
CA ASN A 129 -22.37 12.19 5.57
C ASN A 129 -23.13 11.51 4.41
N TRP A 130 -23.19 12.14 3.23
CA TRP A 130 -23.82 11.55 2.05
C TRP A 130 -23.16 10.23 1.64
N PHE A 131 -21.83 10.16 1.67
CA PHE A 131 -21.11 8.95 1.29
C PHE A 131 -21.29 7.81 2.29
N LEU A 132 -21.28 8.12 3.59
CA LEU A 132 -21.57 7.16 4.65
C LEU A 132 -23.00 6.62 4.55
N GLU A 133 -23.98 7.50 4.40
CA GLU A 133 -25.38 7.11 4.19
C GLU A 133 -25.55 6.27 2.92
N SER A 134 -24.84 6.61 1.84
CA SER A 134 -24.84 5.81 0.61
C SER A 134 -24.29 4.40 0.82
N ILE A 135 -23.26 4.23 1.66
CA ILE A 135 -22.73 2.90 2.01
C ILE A 135 -23.77 2.10 2.78
N LEU A 136 -24.38 2.71 3.80
CA LEU A 136 -25.39 2.05 4.64
C LEU A 136 -26.62 1.65 3.82
N ASN A 137 -27.10 2.54 2.95
CA ASN A 137 -28.21 2.24 2.04
C ASN A 137 -27.88 1.09 1.09
N ILE A 138 -26.65 0.99 0.59
CA ILE A 138 -26.23 -0.14 -0.25
C ILE A 138 -26.17 -1.44 0.58
N GLU A 139 -25.69 -1.38 1.83
CA GLU A 139 -25.66 -2.52 2.74
C GLU A 139 -27.06 -3.07 3.05
N ASP A 140 -28.05 -2.19 3.19
CA ASP A 140 -29.43 -2.56 3.51
C ASP A 140 -30.21 -3.13 2.30
N THR A 141 -29.73 -2.91 1.07
CA THR A 141 -30.39 -3.52 -0.11
C THR A 141 -30.12 -5.03 -0.18
N PRO A 142 -31.12 -5.88 -0.48
CA PRO A 142 -30.97 -7.34 -0.36
C PRO A 142 -29.83 -7.95 -1.19
N VAL A 143 -29.70 -7.53 -2.46
CA VAL A 143 -28.70 -8.09 -3.38
C VAL A 143 -27.32 -7.47 -3.15
N PHE A 144 -27.21 -6.14 -3.12
CA PHE A 144 -25.91 -5.50 -2.92
C PHE A 144 -25.38 -5.66 -1.51
N GLY A 145 -26.25 -5.68 -0.49
CA GLY A 145 -25.90 -5.99 0.89
C GLY A 145 -25.30 -7.37 1.06
N PHE A 146 -25.83 -8.38 0.36
CA PHE A 146 -25.23 -9.71 0.35
C PHE A 146 -23.82 -9.70 -0.24
N ILE A 147 -23.62 -9.04 -1.38
CA ILE A 147 -22.30 -8.90 -2.01
C ILE A 147 -21.34 -8.16 -1.08
N PHE A 148 -21.79 -7.07 -0.45
CA PHE A 148 -20.98 -6.29 0.47
C PHE A 148 -20.55 -7.10 1.70
N LYS A 149 -21.45 -7.92 2.28
CA LYS A 149 -21.14 -8.84 3.38
C LYS A 149 -20.09 -9.88 3.00
N ILE A 150 -20.19 -10.48 1.80
CA ILE A 150 -19.18 -11.44 1.31
C ILE A 150 -17.82 -10.75 1.14
N VAL A 151 -17.79 -9.58 0.49
CA VAL A 151 -16.55 -8.83 0.28
C VAL A 151 -15.96 -8.40 1.62
N GLY A 152 -16.79 -7.93 2.55
CA GLY A 152 -16.42 -7.58 3.91
C GLY A 152 -15.83 -8.76 4.68
N PHE A 153 -16.41 -9.95 4.55
CA PHE A 153 -15.89 -11.18 5.16
C PHE A 153 -14.48 -11.53 4.67
N PHE A 154 -14.25 -11.52 3.36
CA PHE A 154 -12.91 -11.76 2.80
C PHE A 154 -11.91 -10.66 3.18
N PHE A 155 -12.37 -9.41 3.26
CA PHE A 155 -11.55 -8.31 3.76
C PHE A 155 -11.12 -8.54 5.21
N MET A 156 -12.04 -8.93 6.09
CA MET A 156 -11.76 -9.25 7.50
C MET A 156 -10.75 -10.40 7.63
N ILE A 157 -10.92 -11.48 6.85
CA ILE A 157 -9.92 -12.56 6.78
C ILE A 157 -8.56 -12.02 6.35
N SER A 158 -8.51 -11.16 5.33
CA SER A 158 -7.25 -10.56 4.86
C SER A 158 -6.57 -9.73 5.95
N VAL A 159 -7.34 -8.99 6.75
CA VAL A 159 -6.83 -8.21 7.90
C VAL A 159 -6.26 -9.16 8.96
N ILE A 160 -7.00 -10.20 9.34
CA ILE A 160 -6.52 -11.21 10.31
C ILE A 160 -5.22 -11.84 9.84
N MET A 161 -5.14 -12.27 8.59
CA MET A 161 -3.92 -12.86 8.02
C MET A 161 -2.73 -11.90 8.07
N LYS A 162 -2.95 -10.59 7.85
CA LYS A 162 -1.88 -9.59 7.98
C LYS A 162 -1.42 -9.42 9.42
N VAL A 163 -2.34 -9.42 10.39
CA VAL A 163 -2.00 -9.35 11.82
C VAL A 163 -1.21 -10.58 12.25
N VAL A 164 -1.67 -11.78 11.89
CA VAL A 164 -0.95 -13.04 12.15
C VAL A 164 0.46 -12.99 11.56
N ASN A 165 0.60 -12.54 10.31
CA ASN A 165 1.90 -12.41 9.66
C ASN A 165 2.80 -11.38 10.36
N ALA A 166 2.26 -10.25 10.82
CA ALA A 166 3.01 -9.24 11.56
C ALA A 166 3.52 -9.79 12.89
N ILE A 167 2.65 -10.48 13.65
CA ILE A 167 3.01 -11.12 14.92
C ILE A 167 4.07 -12.20 14.68
N MET A 168 3.89 -13.07 13.70
CA MET A 168 4.88 -14.10 13.34
C MET A 168 6.23 -13.48 12.95
N THR A 169 6.22 -12.36 12.22
CA THR A 169 7.46 -11.66 11.85
C THR A 169 8.20 -11.13 13.07
N ILE A 170 7.48 -10.57 14.04
CA ILE A 170 8.04 -10.03 15.28
C ILE A 170 8.54 -11.17 16.19
N LEU A 171 7.76 -12.23 16.38
CA LEU A 171 8.08 -13.35 17.28
C LEU A 171 9.17 -14.26 16.74
N ILE A 172 9.13 -14.60 15.45
CA ILE A 172 10.07 -15.54 14.82
C ILE A 172 11.34 -14.80 14.36
N GLY A 173 11.34 -13.47 14.34
CA GLY A 173 12.49 -12.69 13.88
C GLY A 173 12.84 -12.98 12.42
N ARG A 174 11.87 -13.44 11.61
CA ARG A 174 12.05 -13.54 10.16
C ARG A 174 12.06 -12.13 9.61
N THR A 175 13.21 -11.46 9.72
CA THR A 175 13.64 -10.54 8.69
C THR A 175 13.39 -11.27 7.39
N LYS A 176 12.53 -10.74 6.52
CA LYS A 176 12.64 -11.09 5.11
C LYS A 176 14.05 -10.65 4.74
N SER A 177 15.00 -11.57 4.90
CA SER A 177 16.24 -11.54 4.17
C SER A 177 15.78 -11.33 2.74
N ASN A 178 16.01 -10.11 2.23
CA ASN A 178 16.18 -9.97 0.80
C ASN A 178 17.12 -11.11 0.42
N ASN A 179 16.81 -11.87 -0.62
CA ASN A 179 17.80 -12.73 -1.25
C ASN A 179 18.94 -11.82 -1.75
N GLU A 180 19.80 -11.42 -0.81
CA GLU A 180 21.18 -11.10 -0.99
C GLU A 180 21.77 -12.47 -1.29
N TYR A 181 21.91 -12.75 -2.59
CA TYR A 181 22.78 -13.80 -3.05
C TYR A 181 24.10 -13.60 -2.28
N PRO A 182 24.65 -14.62 -1.63
CA PRO A 182 25.96 -14.48 -1.01
C PRO A 182 26.93 -14.08 -2.12
N ASP A 183 27.49 -12.88 -2.01
CA ASP A 183 28.74 -12.53 -2.69
C ASP A 183 29.74 -13.62 -2.31
N GLU A 184 30.10 -14.47 -3.27
CA GLU A 184 31.25 -15.34 -3.15
C GLU A 184 32.49 -14.44 -3.01
N LYS A 185 32.82 -14.09 -1.77
CA LYS A 185 34.20 -13.75 -1.40
C LYS A 185 35.04 -15.00 -1.60
N ARG A 186 35.64 -15.14 -2.78
CA ARG A 186 36.81 -16.01 -2.97
C ARG A 186 38.04 -15.22 -2.53
N ASP A 187 38.32 -15.26 -1.24
CA ASP A 187 39.64 -14.94 -0.72
C ASP A 187 40.47 -16.22 -0.66
N ASP A 188 41.59 -16.17 -1.38
CA ASP A 188 42.86 -16.87 -1.18
C ASP A 188 42.88 -18.22 -0.47
N LYS A 189 43.19 -19.26 -1.26
CA LYS A 189 44.17 -20.26 -0.87
C LYS A 189 45.13 -20.50 -2.03
N ASN A 190 46.27 -19.81 -1.95
CA ASN A 190 47.51 -20.21 -2.60
C ASN A 190 47.91 -21.57 -2.01
N ASP A 191 47.72 -22.62 -2.80
CA ASP A 191 48.33 -23.92 -2.58
C ASP A 191 49.36 -24.14 -3.71
N ASP A 192 50.62 -23.92 -3.32
CA ASP A 192 51.93 -24.37 -3.78
C ASP A 192 52.16 -25.05 -5.15
N HIS A 193 53.35 -24.72 -5.65
CA HIS A 193 54.20 -25.42 -6.62
C HIS A 193 53.83 -25.34 -8.10
N PHE A 194 54.58 -24.53 -8.85
CA PHE A 194 55.52 -25.01 -9.88
C PHE A 194 56.52 -23.88 -10.20
N ASP A 195 57.77 -24.09 -9.80
CA ASP A 195 58.93 -23.34 -10.29
C ASP A 195 59.10 -23.62 -11.78
N ASP A 196 59.21 -22.59 -12.61
CA ASP A 196 59.95 -22.72 -13.86
C ASP A 196 60.68 -21.42 -14.20
N TYR A 197 61.97 -21.43 -13.90
CA TYR A 197 62.93 -20.42 -14.29
C TYR A 197 63.25 -20.59 -15.77
N THR A 198 62.83 -19.65 -16.60
CA THR A 198 63.48 -19.42 -17.90
C THR A 198 63.61 -17.91 -18.15
N GLU A 199 64.65 -17.31 -17.59
CA GLU A 199 65.28 -16.15 -18.20
C GLU A 199 66.17 -16.62 -19.35
N ILE A 200 65.90 -16.21 -20.59
CA ILE A 200 66.96 -16.03 -21.59
C ILE A 200 66.61 -14.88 -22.56
N LYS A 201 67.33 -13.76 -22.38
CA LYS A 201 67.69 -12.64 -23.28
C LYS A 201 66.70 -12.07 -24.30
#